data_AF-A0A7C8Z6J2-F1
#
_entry.id   AF-A0A7C8Z6J2-F1
#
_cell.length_a   1.000
_cell.length_b   1.000
_cell.length_c   1.000
_cell.angle_alpha   90.00
_cell.angle_beta   90.00
_cell.angle_gamma   90.00
#
_symmetry.space_group_name_H-M   'P 1'
#
loop_
_entity.id
_entity.type
_entity.pdbx_description
1 polymer ?
#
loop_
_entity_poly.entity_id
_entity_poly.type
_entity_poly.pdbx_seq_one_letter_code
_entity_poly.pdbx_strand_id
1 'polypeptide(L)'
;GKRLGIVRHPYFEFDKGSVLDVIFKTHLHTLRQCGAVLVDNLEISTFGEIFSSVSDVMYTALNAEFKLAINSYLKQLVKSPVRSLADVIQFNRKFTKKEKLKDYGQERFRAAEKTNGIGPKEKKALLKMAEWSRDGFEKVMKENELDAIVAAGTDLSVVLYIG
;
A
#
# COMPACT_ATOMS: atom_id res chain seq x y z
N GLY A 1 -1.74 -14.85 26.02
CA GLY A 1 -1.71 -13.44 25.60
C GLY A 1 -1.78 -13.33 24.09
N LYS A 2 -1.66 -12.12 23.54
CA LYS A 2 -1.77 -11.88 22.09
C LYS A 2 -0.63 -12.54 21.31
N ARG A 3 -0.93 -13.10 20.14
CA ARG A 3 0.02 -13.77 19.24
C ARG A 3 0.47 -12.79 18.18
N LEU A 4 1.75 -12.41 18.21
CA LEU A 4 2.32 -11.40 17.33
C LEU A 4 3.34 -12.06 16.39
N GLY A 5 3.13 -11.93 15.10
CA GLY A 5 4.04 -12.44 14.07
C GLY A 5 5.14 -11.43 13.75
N ILE A 6 6.39 -11.88 13.70
CA ILE A 6 7.52 -11.04 13.30
C ILE A 6 7.95 -11.45 11.89
N VAL A 7 7.71 -10.58 10.91
CA VAL A 7 8.12 -10.81 9.52
C VAL A 7 9.54 -10.27 9.35
N ARG A 8 10.53 -11.17 9.32
CA ARG A 8 11.95 -10.80 9.30
C ARG A 8 12.44 -10.41 7.92
N HIS A 9 12.25 -11.30 6.96
CA HIS A 9 12.72 -11.08 5.60
C HIS A 9 11.67 -10.28 4.79
N PRO A 10 12.07 -9.28 3.96
CA PRO A 10 13.45 -8.82 3.72
C PRO A 10 13.96 -7.67 4.62
N TYR A 11 13.12 -7.03 5.46
CA TYR A 11 13.42 -5.68 6.01
C TYR A 11 13.53 -5.55 7.52
N PHE A 12 13.50 -6.67 8.22
CA PHE A 12 13.70 -6.75 9.68
C PHE A 12 14.92 -7.66 9.93
N GLU A 13 15.91 -7.46 9.08
CA GLU A 13 17.29 -7.90 9.22
C GLU A 13 18.15 -6.65 9.32
N PHE A 14 18.65 -6.42 10.53
CA PHE A 14 19.58 -5.35 10.81
C PHE A 14 20.97 -5.94 11.02
N ASP A 15 22.01 -5.18 10.70
CA ASP A 15 23.37 -5.55 11.07
C ASP A 15 23.43 -5.86 12.55
N LYS A 16 23.95 -7.05 12.88
CA LYS A 16 24.00 -7.53 14.26
C LYS A 16 24.78 -6.55 15.13
N GLY A 17 24.15 -6.07 16.20
CA GLY A 17 24.75 -5.08 17.10
C GLY A 17 24.59 -3.62 16.66
N SER A 18 23.93 -3.35 15.53
CA SER A 18 23.51 -2.00 15.19
C SER A 18 22.50 -1.44 16.20
N VAL A 19 22.36 -0.11 16.23
CA VAL A 19 21.39 0.58 17.09
C VAL A 19 19.98 0.05 16.86
N LEU A 20 19.59 -0.19 15.60
CA LEU A 20 18.27 -0.73 15.25
C LEU A 20 18.08 -2.17 15.74
N ASP A 21 19.09 -3.04 15.58
CA ASP A 21 19.04 -4.41 16.08
C ASP A 21 18.79 -4.44 17.61
N VAL A 22 19.52 -3.62 18.36
CA VAL A 22 19.39 -3.52 19.83
C VAL A 22 18.01 -2.98 20.24
N ILE A 23 17.54 -1.92 19.59
CA ILE A 23 16.25 -1.31 19.89
C ILE A 23 15.10 -2.29 19.63
N PHE A 24 15.06 -2.91 18.44
CA PHE A 24 13.97 -3.83 18.12
C PHE A 24 13.99 -5.08 18.98
N LYS A 25 15.17 -5.64 19.30
CA LYS A 25 15.28 -6.73 20.29
C LYS A 25 14.71 -6.34 21.65
N THR A 26 14.99 -5.11 22.10
CA THR A 26 14.46 -4.58 23.37
C THR A 26 12.94 -4.49 23.33
N HIS A 27 12.37 -3.93 22.25
CA HIS A 27 10.91 -3.84 22.09
C HIS A 27 10.24 -5.21 22.03
N LEU A 28 10.80 -6.17 21.28
CA LEU A 28 10.30 -7.55 21.25
C LEU A 28 10.38 -8.21 22.63
N HIS A 29 11.43 -7.93 23.41
CA HIS A 29 11.53 -8.41 24.79
C HIS A 29 10.42 -7.83 25.68
N THR A 30 10.16 -6.52 25.59
CA THR A 30 9.06 -5.87 26.31
C THR A 30 7.71 -6.49 25.97
N LEU A 31 7.41 -6.77 24.70
CA LEU A 31 6.17 -7.43 24.29
C LEU A 31 6.01 -8.81 24.96
N ARG A 32 7.09 -9.61 25.02
CA ARG A 32 7.08 -10.89 25.74
C ARG A 32 6.82 -10.72 27.24
N GLN A 33 7.46 -9.74 27.89
CA GLN A 33 7.25 -9.45 29.31
C GLN A 33 5.79 -9.04 29.61
N CYS A 34 5.14 -8.35 28.69
CA CYS A 34 3.71 -8.01 28.77
C CYS A 34 2.77 -9.18 28.43
N GLY A 35 3.30 -10.39 28.21
CA GLY A 35 2.51 -11.61 27.98
C GLY A 35 2.16 -11.90 26.53
N ALA A 36 2.77 -11.21 25.55
CA ALA A 36 2.62 -11.56 24.14
C ALA A 36 3.41 -12.82 23.79
N VAL A 37 2.82 -13.65 22.93
CA VAL A 37 3.49 -14.79 22.29
C VAL A 37 4.06 -14.30 20.96
N LEU A 38 5.38 -14.26 20.83
CA LEU A 38 6.04 -13.84 19.59
C LEU A 38 6.33 -15.06 18.71
N VAL A 39 5.72 -15.10 17.52
CA VAL A 39 6.02 -16.06 16.46
C VAL A 39 7.02 -15.39 15.53
N ASP A 40 8.29 -15.82 15.61
CA ASP A 40 9.41 -15.14 14.95
C ASP A 40 9.78 -15.80 13.61
N ASN A 41 10.53 -15.09 12.76
CA ASN A 41 11.00 -15.56 11.45
C ASN A 41 9.88 -15.95 10.47
N LEU A 42 8.77 -15.22 10.47
CA LEU A 42 7.72 -15.40 9.48
C LEU A 42 8.12 -14.76 8.15
N GLU A 43 7.55 -15.30 7.06
CA GLU A 43 7.72 -14.82 5.71
C GLU A 43 6.35 -14.68 5.03
N ILE A 44 6.18 -13.63 4.23
CA ILE A 44 5.04 -13.49 3.33
C ILE A 44 5.52 -13.82 1.92
N SER A 45 5.17 -15.01 1.43
CA SER A 45 5.67 -15.56 0.17
C SER A 45 5.36 -14.69 -1.06
N THR A 46 4.22 -13.98 -1.05
CA THR A 46 3.81 -13.10 -2.16
C THR A 46 4.57 -11.78 -2.17
N PHE A 47 5.32 -11.45 -1.10
CA PHE A 47 5.97 -10.16 -0.94
C PHE A 47 6.91 -9.80 -2.10
N GLY A 48 7.78 -10.73 -2.53
CA GLY A 48 8.73 -10.45 -3.61
C GLY A 48 8.04 -10.17 -4.96
N GLU A 49 6.95 -10.90 -5.25
CA GLU A 49 6.15 -10.69 -6.45
C GLU A 49 5.41 -9.35 -6.38
N ILE A 50 4.81 -9.04 -5.23
CA ILE A 50 4.16 -7.75 -4.98
C ILE A 50 5.17 -6.62 -5.19
N PHE A 51 6.33 -6.66 -4.54
CA PHE A 51 7.31 -5.58 -4.59
C PHE A 51 7.85 -5.34 -6.01
N SER A 52 8.14 -6.42 -6.75
CA SER A 52 8.65 -6.33 -8.13
C SER A 52 7.60 -5.89 -9.15
N SER A 53 6.34 -6.25 -8.92
CA SER A 53 5.22 -5.99 -9.86
C SER A 53 4.28 -4.88 -9.37
N VAL A 54 4.58 -4.24 -8.23
CA VAL A 54 3.67 -3.30 -7.58
C VAL A 54 3.34 -2.14 -8.49
N SER A 55 4.32 -1.68 -9.28
CA SER A 55 4.08 -0.58 -10.19
C SER A 55 2.99 -0.94 -11.20
N ASP A 56 3.03 -2.12 -11.78
CA ASP A 56 2.24 -2.36 -12.98
C ASP A 56 0.84 -2.85 -12.63
N VAL A 57 0.73 -3.77 -11.68
CA VAL A 57 -0.56 -4.34 -11.25
C VAL A 57 -1.34 -3.31 -10.43
N MET A 58 -0.74 -2.76 -9.38
CA MET A 58 -1.42 -1.81 -8.50
C MET A 58 -1.73 -0.51 -9.23
N TYR A 59 -0.81 0.08 -10.01
CA TYR A 59 -1.13 1.33 -10.72
C TYR A 59 -2.18 1.13 -11.82
N THR A 60 -2.31 -0.06 -12.41
CA THR A 60 -3.40 -0.34 -13.37
C THR A 60 -4.76 -0.18 -12.69
N ALA A 61 -4.97 -0.86 -11.55
CA ALA A 61 -6.22 -0.74 -10.81
C ALA A 61 -6.42 0.67 -10.23
N LEU A 62 -5.41 1.19 -9.52
CA LEU A 62 -5.47 2.48 -8.83
C LEU A 62 -5.82 3.64 -9.76
N ASN A 63 -5.22 3.71 -10.95
CA ASN A 63 -5.49 4.79 -11.89
C ASN A 63 -6.95 4.80 -12.37
N ALA A 64 -7.51 3.62 -12.63
CA ALA A 64 -8.88 3.48 -13.10
C ALA A 64 -9.89 3.78 -11.99
N GLU A 65 -9.66 3.22 -10.79
CA GLU A 65 -10.48 3.48 -9.61
C GLU A 65 -10.43 4.95 -9.19
N PHE A 66 -9.24 5.56 -9.18
CA PHE A 66 -9.07 6.97 -8.84
C PHE A 66 -9.88 7.88 -9.76
N LYS A 67 -9.78 7.71 -11.10
CA LYS A 67 -10.57 8.52 -12.06
C LYS A 67 -12.07 8.38 -11.78
N LEU A 68 -12.56 7.16 -11.59
CA LEU A 68 -13.97 6.90 -11.33
C LEU A 68 -14.43 7.54 -10.01
N ALA A 69 -13.69 7.31 -8.93
CA ALA A 69 -14.01 7.80 -7.59
C ALA A 69 -13.97 9.33 -7.53
N ILE A 70 -12.89 9.95 -8.02
CA ILE A 70 -12.74 11.40 -7.96
C ILE A 70 -13.78 12.11 -8.83
N ASN A 71 -14.12 11.58 -10.01
CA ASN A 71 -15.17 12.15 -10.85
C ASN A 71 -16.54 12.03 -10.18
N SER A 72 -16.85 10.90 -9.55
CA SER A 72 -18.09 10.72 -8.79
C SER A 72 -18.19 11.72 -7.65
N TYR A 73 -17.11 11.89 -6.88
CA TYR A 73 -17.04 12.83 -5.78
C TYR A 73 -17.19 14.29 -6.23
N LEU A 74 -16.40 14.73 -7.22
CA LEU A 74 -16.40 16.12 -7.69
C LEU A 74 -17.75 16.55 -8.29
N LYS A 75 -18.49 15.64 -8.92
CA LYS A 75 -19.84 15.90 -9.43
C LYS A 75 -20.83 16.24 -8.33
N GLN A 76 -20.66 15.67 -7.13
CA GLN A 76 -21.59 15.85 -6.01
C GLN A 76 -21.36 17.14 -5.21
N LEU A 77 -20.24 17.83 -5.42
CA LEU A 77 -19.92 19.04 -4.65
C LEU A 77 -20.93 20.16 -4.90
N VAL A 78 -21.45 20.79 -3.84
CA VAL A 78 -22.40 21.91 -4.00
C VAL A 78 -21.73 23.09 -4.70
N LYS A 79 -20.50 23.44 -4.27
CA LYS A 79 -19.72 24.55 -4.82
C LYS A 79 -18.30 24.09 -5.11
N SER A 80 -17.93 24.04 -6.38
CA SER A 80 -16.58 23.69 -6.83
C SER A 80 -16.29 24.31 -8.19
N PRO A 81 -15.06 24.81 -8.43
CA PRO A 81 -14.65 25.27 -9.76
C PRO A 81 -14.36 24.11 -10.74
N VAL A 82 -14.37 22.86 -10.27
CA VAL A 82 -14.05 21.65 -11.06
C VAL A 82 -15.10 20.57 -10.81
N ARG A 83 -15.43 19.78 -11.83
CA ARG A 83 -16.44 18.71 -11.80
C ARG A 83 -15.90 17.34 -12.21
N SER A 84 -14.64 17.28 -12.61
CA SER A 84 -13.96 16.07 -13.07
C SER A 84 -12.45 16.18 -12.90
N LEU A 85 -11.75 15.05 -13.04
CA LEU A 85 -10.30 14.96 -13.08
C LEU A 85 -9.73 15.75 -14.27
N ALA A 86 -10.41 15.74 -15.42
CA ALA A 86 -10.07 16.58 -16.56
C ALA A 86 -10.09 18.08 -16.19
N ASP A 87 -11.12 18.52 -15.46
CA ASP A 87 -11.20 19.91 -14.98
C ASP A 87 -10.07 20.23 -13.98
N VAL A 88 -9.73 19.30 -13.08
CA VAL A 88 -8.60 19.46 -12.15
C VAL A 88 -7.29 19.64 -12.92
N ILE A 89 -7.04 18.81 -13.94
CA ILE A 89 -5.84 18.92 -14.78
C ILE A 89 -5.78 20.28 -15.49
N GLN A 90 -6.91 20.76 -16.00
CA GLN A 90 -6.98 22.06 -16.67
C GLN A 90 -6.82 23.22 -15.68
N PHE A 91 -7.45 23.14 -14.52
CA PHE A 91 -7.30 24.10 -13.42
C PHE A 91 -5.83 24.22 -13.02
N ASN A 92 -5.15 23.09 -12.83
CA ASN A 92 -3.73 23.03 -12.51
C ASN A 92 -2.85 23.71 -13.56
N ARG A 93 -3.14 23.50 -14.85
CA ARG A 93 -2.46 24.19 -15.95
C ARG A 93 -2.69 25.70 -15.90
N LYS A 94 -3.93 26.14 -15.68
CA LYS A 94 -4.29 27.56 -15.60
C LYS A 94 -3.60 28.27 -14.42
N PHE A 95 -3.44 27.57 -13.30
CA PHE A 95 -2.86 28.12 -12.07
C PHE A 95 -1.49 27.52 -11.73
N THR A 96 -0.67 27.25 -12.77
CA THR A 96 0.63 26.57 -12.68
C THR A 96 1.55 27.05 -11.53
N LYS A 97 1.60 28.35 -11.24
CA LYS A 97 2.41 28.90 -10.14
C LYS A 97 1.86 28.55 -8.75
N LYS A 98 0.54 28.61 -8.57
CA LYS A 98 -0.11 28.29 -7.28
C LYS A 98 -0.09 26.78 -7.03
N GLU A 99 -0.36 26.00 -8.07
CA GLU A 99 -0.37 24.54 -8.03
C GLU A 99 1.03 23.92 -8.16
N LYS A 100 2.08 24.75 -8.26
CA LYS A 100 3.50 24.35 -8.28
C LYS A 100 3.82 23.23 -9.30
N LEU A 101 3.23 23.33 -10.48
CA LEU A 101 3.36 22.30 -11.53
C LEU A 101 4.79 22.10 -12.02
N LYS A 102 5.66 23.10 -11.86
CA LYS A 102 7.10 22.99 -12.18
C LYS A 102 7.83 22.09 -11.19
N ASP A 103 7.42 22.09 -9.93
CA ASP A 103 8.12 21.40 -8.85
C ASP A 103 7.65 19.94 -8.72
N TYR A 104 6.35 19.70 -8.91
CA TYR A 104 5.75 18.37 -8.65
C TYR A 104 5.10 17.71 -9.88
N GLY A 105 4.81 18.47 -10.93
CA GLY A 105 4.08 17.96 -12.09
C GLY A 105 2.65 17.51 -11.77
N GLN A 106 2.08 16.67 -12.63
CA GLN A 106 0.75 16.06 -12.44
C GLN A 106 0.56 14.78 -13.29
N GLU A 107 1.63 14.02 -13.49
CA GLU A 107 1.61 12.86 -14.41
C GLU A 107 0.67 11.75 -13.92
N ARG A 108 0.49 11.59 -12.61
CA ARG A 108 -0.48 10.63 -12.05
C ARG A 108 -1.92 10.97 -12.43
N PHE A 109 -2.29 12.25 -12.38
CA PHE A 109 -3.62 12.68 -12.84
C PHE A 109 -3.80 12.44 -14.33
N ARG A 110 -2.77 12.70 -15.15
CA ARG A 110 -2.80 12.42 -16.59
C ARG A 110 -2.89 10.93 -16.90
N ALA A 111 -2.18 10.08 -16.16
CA ALA A 111 -2.23 8.63 -16.31
C ALA A 111 -3.62 8.09 -15.94
N ALA A 112 -4.19 8.54 -14.82
CA ALA A 112 -5.54 8.20 -14.42
C ALA A 112 -6.59 8.68 -15.42
N GLU A 113 -6.49 9.91 -15.92
CA GLU A 113 -7.44 10.46 -16.90
C GLU A 113 -7.46 9.68 -18.22
N LYS A 114 -6.35 9.04 -18.62
CA LYS A 114 -6.29 8.18 -19.81
C LYS A 114 -7.04 6.85 -19.67
N THR A 115 -7.49 6.49 -18.46
CA THR A 115 -8.23 5.25 -18.24
C THR A 115 -9.68 5.35 -18.73
N ASN A 116 -10.24 4.21 -19.11
CA ASN A 116 -11.61 4.06 -19.63
C ASN A 116 -12.52 3.27 -18.66
N GLY A 117 -12.21 3.32 -17.36
CA GLY A 117 -12.92 2.55 -16.32
C GLY A 117 -12.35 1.15 -16.11
N ILE A 118 -13.14 0.28 -15.46
CA ILE A 118 -12.72 -1.07 -15.08
C ILE A 118 -12.99 -2.06 -16.21
N GLY A 119 -11.99 -2.28 -17.07
CA GLY A 119 -12.00 -3.25 -18.16
C GLY A 119 -11.39 -4.60 -17.77
N PRO A 120 -11.18 -5.50 -18.75
CA PRO A 120 -10.57 -6.81 -18.50
C PRO A 120 -9.17 -6.73 -17.85
N LYS A 121 -8.37 -5.72 -18.24
CA LYS A 121 -7.01 -5.53 -17.70
C LYS A 121 -7.06 -5.14 -16.21
N GLU A 122 -7.92 -4.19 -15.86
CA GLU A 122 -8.09 -3.70 -14.49
C GLU A 122 -8.68 -4.79 -13.60
N LYS A 123 -9.68 -5.55 -14.10
CA LYS A 123 -10.22 -6.72 -13.39
C LYS A 123 -9.16 -7.78 -13.12
N LYS A 124 -8.30 -8.07 -14.09
CA LYS A 124 -7.18 -9.00 -13.91
C LYS A 124 -6.22 -8.51 -12.82
N ALA A 125 -5.93 -7.21 -12.80
CA ALA A 125 -5.08 -6.62 -11.76
C ALA A 125 -5.71 -6.73 -10.36
N LEU A 126 -7.00 -6.41 -10.23
CA LEU A 126 -7.75 -6.55 -8.97
C LEU A 126 -7.75 -8.01 -8.47
N LEU A 127 -8.02 -8.97 -9.35
CA LEU A 127 -8.00 -10.39 -8.99
C LEU A 127 -6.61 -10.86 -8.55
N LYS A 128 -5.55 -10.39 -9.21
CA LYS A 128 -4.17 -10.72 -8.83
C LYS A 128 -3.79 -10.15 -7.47
N MET A 129 -4.22 -8.92 -7.15
CA MET A 129 -4.03 -8.33 -5.81
C MET A 129 -4.79 -9.12 -4.72
N ALA A 130 -6.02 -9.53 -5.00
CA ALA A 130 -6.79 -10.37 -4.07
C ALA A 130 -6.14 -11.76 -3.86
N GLU A 131 -5.58 -12.36 -4.92
CA GLU A 131 -4.79 -13.59 -4.83
C GLU A 131 -3.55 -13.39 -3.94
N TRP A 132 -2.81 -12.30 -4.15
CA TRP A 132 -1.64 -11.98 -3.34
C TRP A 132 -1.93 -11.74 -1.86
N SER A 133 -3.07 -11.09 -1.54
CA SER A 133 -3.52 -10.92 -0.16
C SER A 133 -3.86 -12.27 0.49
N ARG A 134 -4.71 -13.04 -0.20
CA ARG A 134 -5.19 -14.35 0.28
C ARG A 134 -4.03 -15.32 0.53
N ASP A 135 -3.14 -15.45 -0.43
CA ASP A 135 -2.06 -16.46 -0.40
C ASP A 135 -0.81 -15.96 0.35
N GLY A 136 -0.75 -14.66 0.65
CA GLY A 136 0.30 -14.02 1.43
C GLY A 136 -0.14 -13.69 2.86
N PHE A 137 -0.48 -12.43 3.11
CA PHE A 137 -0.76 -11.92 4.45
C PHE A 137 -1.86 -12.69 5.17
N GLU A 138 -3.00 -12.91 4.52
CA GLU A 138 -4.12 -13.62 5.15
C GLU A 138 -3.75 -15.06 5.52
N LYS A 139 -3.02 -15.75 4.64
CA LYS A 139 -2.54 -17.11 4.89
C LYS A 139 -1.62 -17.15 6.11
N VAL A 140 -0.64 -16.26 6.18
CA VAL A 140 0.29 -16.17 7.32
C VAL A 140 -0.45 -15.89 8.63
N MET A 141 -1.42 -14.97 8.62
CA MET A 141 -2.26 -14.67 9.77
C MET A 141 -3.05 -15.89 10.24
N LYS A 142 -3.68 -16.62 9.31
CA LYS A 142 -4.53 -17.79 9.59
C LYS A 142 -3.72 -18.99 10.07
N GLU A 143 -2.66 -19.38 9.35
CA GLU A 143 -1.86 -20.58 9.66
C GLU A 143 -1.11 -20.48 10.98
N ASN A 144 -0.74 -19.27 11.41
CA ASN A 144 -0.01 -19.04 12.65
C ASN A 144 -0.91 -18.56 13.82
N GLU A 145 -2.23 -18.45 13.58
CA GLU A 145 -3.22 -17.95 14.53
C GLU A 145 -2.80 -16.60 15.13
N LEU A 146 -2.41 -15.65 14.28
CA LEU A 146 -1.87 -14.36 14.73
C LEU A 146 -2.99 -13.37 15.02
N ASP A 147 -2.81 -12.56 16.06
CA ASP A 147 -3.62 -11.38 16.33
C ASP A 147 -3.12 -10.17 15.53
N ALA A 148 -1.80 -10.07 15.26
CA ALA A 148 -1.20 -9.00 14.47
C ALA A 148 0.20 -9.38 13.95
N ILE A 149 0.68 -8.62 12.96
CA ILE A 149 2.07 -8.65 12.51
C ILE A 149 2.80 -7.40 13.00
N VAL A 150 4.05 -7.58 13.41
CA VAL A 150 4.99 -6.52 13.76
C VAL A 150 6.03 -6.37 12.66
N ALA A 151 6.21 -5.14 12.20
CA ALA A 151 7.22 -4.76 11.21
C ALA A 151 8.12 -3.66 11.76
N ALA A 152 9.35 -3.59 11.27
CA ALA A 152 10.36 -2.62 11.67
C ALA A 152 10.22 -1.24 11.00
N GLY A 153 9.31 -1.12 10.02
CA GLY A 153 9.14 0.07 9.21
C GLY A 153 7.91 -0.02 8.30
N THR A 154 7.88 0.82 7.27
CA THR A 154 6.73 0.95 6.37
C THR A 154 6.72 -0.04 5.21
N ASP A 155 7.78 -0.80 5.00
CA ASP A 155 7.93 -1.64 3.79
C ASP A 155 6.87 -2.74 3.70
N LEU A 156 6.41 -3.24 4.85
CA LEU A 156 5.32 -4.23 4.89
C LEU A 156 3.96 -3.64 4.50
N SER A 157 3.80 -2.31 4.49
CA SER A 157 2.52 -1.66 4.14
C SER A 157 2.05 -1.99 2.74
N VAL A 158 2.96 -2.32 1.82
CA VAL A 158 2.61 -2.71 0.45
C VAL A 158 1.68 -3.93 0.40
N VAL A 159 1.85 -4.87 1.32
CA VAL A 159 1.00 -6.07 1.42
C VAL A 159 -0.38 -5.73 1.98
N LEU A 160 -0.49 -4.64 2.74
CA LEU A 160 -1.76 -4.15 3.28
C LEU A 160 -2.55 -3.32 2.27
N TYR A 161 -1.92 -2.76 1.23
CA TYR A 161 -2.61 -1.94 0.23
C TYR A 161 -3.33 -2.76 -0.85
N ILE A 162 -3.06 -4.06 -0.94
CA ILE A 162 -3.56 -4.93 -2.01
C ILE A 162 -4.74 -5.82 -1.59
N GLY A 163 -5.12 -5.79 -0.31
CA GLY A 163 -6.14 -6.66 0.30
C GLY A 163 -7.10 -5.91 1.20
#